data_AF-A0A962RR25-F1
#
_entry.id   AF-A0A962RR25-F1
#
_cell.length_a   1.000
_cell.length_b   1.000
_cell.length_c   1.000
_cell.angle_alpha   90.00
_cell.angle_beta   90.00
_cell.angle_gamma   90.00
#
_symmetry.space_group_name_H-M   'P 1'
#
loop_
_entity.id
_entity.type
_entity.pdbx_description
1 polymer ?
#
loop_
_entity_poly.entity_id
_entity_poly.type
_entity_poly.pdbx_seq_one_letter_code
_entity_poly.pdbx_strand_id
1 'polypeptide(L)'
;LTLTLYLGLISTPITGAFAWYVWQTPTLIQLAWMLAFAACATFSNLMAAQAVRSADMSVVMPVRFTRLVFAALIGYLVFAEVPDIATWIGSAMIAGASIYIAYRERKVAAHRT
;
A
#
# COMPACT_ATOMS: atom_id res chain seq x y z
N LEU A 1 3.90 -14.53 8.91
CA LEU A 1 3.67 -14.40 10.37
C LEU A 1 4.83 -13.69 11.05
N THR A 2 6.06 -14.22 10.96
CA THR A 2 7.27 -13.58 11.52
C THR A 2 7.46 -12.15 11.03
N LEU A 3 7.33 -11.88 9.73
CA LEU A 3 7.41 -10.52 9.17
C LEU A 3 6.38 -9.56 9.76
N THR A 4 5.11 -9.98 9.86
CA THR A 4 4.01 -9.19 10.42
C THR A 4 4.22 -8.91 11.91
N LEU A 5 4.72 -9.89 12.66
CA LEU A 5 5.07 -9.74 14.07
C LEU A 5 6.23 -8.78 14.28
N TYR A 6 7.29 -8.89 13.47
CA TYR A 6 8.44 -7.98 13.54
C TYR A 6 8.06 -6.52 13.26
N LEU A 7 7.22 -6.28 12.25
CA LEU A 7 6.71 -4.94 11.94
C LEU A 7 5.93 -4.37 13.14
N GLY A 8 4.96 -5.13 13.68
CA GLY A 8 4.18 -4.68 14.83
C GLY A 8 5.02 -4.44 16.08
N LEU A 9 5.94 -5.35 16.39
CA LEU A 9 6.80 -5.29 17.59
C LEU A 9 7.77 -4.11 17.55
N ILE A 10 8.29 -3.76 16.37
CA ILE A 10 9.19 -2.61 16.21
C ILE A 10 8.40 -1.30 16.18
N SER A 11 7.27 -1.26 15.47
CA SER A 11 6.49 -0.02 15.34
C SER A 11 5.81 0.39 16.64
N THR A 12 5.28 -0.55 17.43
CA THR A 12 4.54 -0.26 18.67
C THR A 12 5.32 0.59 19.69
N PRO A 13 6.57 0.26 20.07
CA PRO A 13 7.32 1.09 21.02
C PRO A 13 7.71 2.45 20.43
N ILE A 14 8.00 2.52 19.12
CA ILE A 14 8.32 3.78 18.44
C ILE A 14 7.10 4.71 18.50
N THR A 15 5.94 4.23 18.06
CA THR A 15 4.70 5.03 18.07
C THR A 15 4.24 5.32 19.50
N GLY A 16 4.44 4.38 20.44
CA GLY A 16 4.15 4.57 21.86
C GLY A 16 4.98 5.69 22.50
N ALA A 17 6.26 5.80 22.15
CA ALA A 17 7.12 6.90 22.62
C ALA A 17 6.64 8.27 22.13
N PHE A 18 6.17 8.37 20.88
CA PHE A 18 5.56 9.60 20.35
C PHE A 18 4.18 9.88 20.98
N ALA A 19 3.38 8.83 21.19
CA ALA A 19 2.06 8.94 21.81
C ALA A 19 2.12 9.44 23.25
N TRP A 20 3.18 9.10 24.00
CA TRP A 20 3.40 9.63 25.35
C TRP A 20 3.49 11.16 25.37
N TYR A 21 4.08 11.77 24.35
CA TYR A 21 4.28 13.22 24.28
C TYR A 21 3.03 14.00 23.87
N VAL A 22 2.14 13.40 23.06
CA VAL A 22 0.96 14.07 22.48
C VAL A 22 -0.32 13.27 22.76
N TRP A 23 -0.42 12.66 23.94
CA TRP A 23 -1.51 11.72 24.24
C TRP A 23 -2.87 12.41 24.15
N GLN A 24 -3.74 11.89 23.28
CA GLN A 24 -5.16 12.20 23.27
C GLN A 24 -5.94 10.92 23.53
N THR A 25 -6.86 10.95 24.49
CA THR A 25 -7.69 9.80 24.83
C THR A 25 -8.66 9.51 23.69
N PRO A 26 -8.52 8.37 22.99
CA PRO A 26 -9.41 8.05 21.89
C PRO A 26 -10.82 7.77 22.39
N THR A 27 -11.81 8.22 21.64
CA THR A 27 -13.21 7.89 21.89
C THR A 27 -13.52 6.44 21.50
N LEU A 28 -14.60 5.88 22.04
CA LEU A 28 -15.00 4.49 21.77
C LEU A 28 -15.17 4.20 20.27
N ILE A 29 -15.68 5.19 19.52
CA ILE A 29 -15.84 5.10 18.07
C ILE A 29 -14.49 5.08 17.33
N GLN A 30 -13.52 5.89 17.77
CA GLN A 30 -12.16 5.89 17.20
C GLN A 30 -11.47 4.55 17.48
N LEU A 31 -11.67 3.98 18.66
CA LEU A 31 -11.12 2.68 19.02
C LEU A 31 -11.68 1.54 18.16
N ALA A 32 -12.97 1.58 17.83
CA ALA A 32 -13.58 0.65 16.88
C ALA A 32 -13.00 0.78 15.47
N TRP A 33 -12.82 2.01 14.97
CA TRP A 33 -12.15 2.26 13.68
C TRP A 33 -10.70 1.77 13.67
N MET A 34 -9.94 2.03 14.74
CA MET A 34 -8.56 1.56 14.87
C MET A 34 -8.48 0.03 14.82
N LEU A 35 -9.40 -0.67 15.49
CA LEU A 35 -9.49 -2.14 15.42
C LEU A 35 -9.82 -2.64 14.01
N ALA A 36 -10.79 -2.01 13.33
CA ALA A 36 -11.15 -2.36 11.96
C ALA A 36 -9.96 -2.17 10.99
N PHE A 37 -9.27 -1.03 11.08
CA PHE A 37 -8.06 -0.77 10.31
C PHE A 37 -6.94 -1.77 10.63
N ALA A 38 -6.72 -2.08 11.90
CA ALA A 38 -5.71 -3.06 12.32
C ALA A 38 -6.00 -4.47 11.78
N ALA A 39 -7.26 -4.90 11.81
CA ALA A 39 -7.69 -6.18 11.24
C ALA A 39 -7.45 -6.22 9.73
N CYS A 40 -7.87 -5.18 9.00
CA CYS A 40 -7.66 -5.08 7.55
C CYS A 40 -6.17 -5.05 7.17
N ALA A 41 -5.36 -4.28 7.92
CA ALA A 41 -3.91 -4.20 7.70
C ALA A 41 -3.22 -5.54 7.95
N THR A 42 -3.61 -6.25 9.01
CA THR A 42 -3.09 -7.58 9.33
C THR A 42 -3.47 -8.57 8.22
N PHE A 43 -4.72 -8.56 7.77
CA PHE A 43 -5.18 -9.39 6.67
C PHE A 43 -4.41 -9.14 5.37
N SER A 44 -4.20 -7.86 5.00
CA SER A 44 -3.37 -7.48 3.84
C SER A 44 -1.95 -8.02 3.95
N ASN A 45 -1.32 -7.95 5.13
CA ASN A 45 0.03 -8.47 5.36
C ASN A 45 0.08 -10.00 5.27
N LEU A 46 -0.94 -10.70 5.76
CA LEU A 46 -1.04 -12.14 5.64
C LEU A 46 -1.18 -12.56 4.17
N MET A 47 -2.05 -11.90 3.41
CA MET A 47 -2.18 -12.17 1.96
C MET A 47 -0.88 -11.89 1.21
N ALA A 48 -0.17 -10.79 1.53
CA ALA A 48 1.11 -10.48 0.93
C ALA A 48 2.17 -11.56 1.23
N ALA A 49 2.21 -12.05 2.48
CA ALA A 49 3.10 -13.14 2.86
C ALA A 49 2.77 -14.45 2.13
N GLN A 50 1.48 -14.74 1.92
CA GLN A 50 1.07 -15.92 1.14
C GLN A 50 1.42 -15.78 -0.34
N ALA A 51 1.23 -14.60 -0.95
CA ALA A 51 1.54 -14.35 -2.35
C ALA A 51 3.03 -14.57 -2.68
N VAL A 52 3.93 -14.12 -1.80
CA VAL A 52 5.38 -14.34 -1.95
C VAL A 52 5.76 -15.81 -1.78
N ARG A 53 4.97 -16.59 -1.05
CA ARG A 53 5.23 -18.02 -0.79
C ARG A 53 4.67 -18.94 -1.88
N SER A 54 3.71 -18.47 -2.66
CA SER A 54 2.98 -19.27 -3.67
C SER A 54 3.33 -18.92 -5.11
N ALA A 55 3.98 -17.79 -5.37
CA ALA A 55 4.42 -17.38 -6.71
C ALA A 55 5.89 -16.95 -6.72
N ASP A 56 6.63 -17.34 -7.77
CA ASP A 56 7.98 -16.84 -8.02
C ASP A 56 8.00 -15.31 -8.03
N MET A 57 9.07 -14.71 -7.49
CA MET A 57 9.23 -13.24 -7.40
C MET A 57 8.98 -12.51 -8.73
N SER A 58 9.15 -13.20 -9.87
CA SER A 58 8.91 -12.68 -11.22
C SER A 58 7.43 -12.38 -11.52
N VAL A 59 6.48 -13.04 -10.85
CA VAL A 59 5.03 -12.82 -11.02
C VAL A 59 4.50 -11.81 -10.00
N VAL A 60 5.15 -11.70 -8.84
CA VAL A 60 4.75 -10.78 -7.76
C VAL A 60 5.10 -9.32 -8.09
N MET A 61 6.17 -9.08 -8.85
CA MET A 61 6.57 -7.72 -9.25
C MET A 61 5.50 -6.99 -10.09
N PRO A 62 4.98 -7.56 -11.20
CA PRO A 62 3.92 -6.92 -11.99
C PRO A 62 2.65 -6.59 -11.18
N VAL A 63 2.22 -7.51 -10.31
CA VAL A 63 1.01 -7.34 -9.49
C VAL A 63 1.15 -6.19 -8.48
N ARG A 64 2.34 -5.99 -7.92
CA ARG A 64 2.62 -4.85 -7.03
C ARG A 64 2.47 -3.51 -7.75
N PHE A 65 2.84 -3.43 -9.03
CA PHE A 65 2.69 -2.20 -9.81
C PHE A 65 1.24 -1.91 -10.18
N THR A 66 0.47 -2.94 -10.57
CA THR A 66 -0.98 -2.80 -10.80
C THR A 66 -1.71 -2.28 -9.56
N ARG A 67 -1.32 -2.74 -8.37
CA ARG A 67 -1.88 -2.25 -7.10
C ARG A 67 -1.67 -0.74 -6.90
N LEU A 68 -0.57 -0.18 -7.40
CA LEU A 68 -0.29 1.26 -7.31
C LEU A 68 -1.29 2.08 -8.12
N VAL A 69 -1.65 1.61 -9.32
CA VAL A 69 -2.65 2.25 -10.19
C VAL A 69 -4.03 2.24 -9.54
N PHE A 70 -4.45 1.10 -8.99
CA PHE A 70 -5.73 1.01 -8.26
C PHE A 70 -5.74 1.87 -6.99
N ALA A 71 -4.63 1.94 -6.25
CA ALA A 71 -4.52 2.80 -5.08
C ALA A 71 -4.68 4.29 -5.45
N ALA A 72 -4.09 4.73 -6.56
CA ALA A 72 -4.25 6.09 -7.08
C ALA A 72 -5.71 6.38 -7.49
N LEU A 73 -6.35 5.43 -8.18
CA LEU A 73 -7.76 5.55 -8.61
C LEU A 73 -8.72 5.67 -7.41
N ILE A 74 -8.56 4.78 -6.42
CA ILE A 74 -9.36 4.79 -5.19
C ILE A 74 -9.10 6.07 -4.38
N GLY A 75 -7.85 6.52 -4.32
CA GLY A 75 -7.49 7.79 -3.67
C GLY A 75 -8.24 8.98 -4.26
N TYR A 76 -8.30 9.08 -5.60
CA TYR A 76 -9.05 10.12 -6.29
C TYR A 76 -10.56 10.04 -6.01
N LEU A 77 -11.14 8.83 -6.06
CA LEU A 77 -12.59 8.63 -5.91
C LEU A 77 -13.10 8.82 -4.47
N VAL A 78 -12.33 8.40 -3.46
CA VAL A 78 -12.79 8.37 -2.07
C VAL A 78 -12.54 9.70 -1.35
N PHE A 79 -11.43 10.37 -1.64
CA PHE A 79 -11.06 11.58 -0.90
C PHE A 79 -11.51 12.87 -1.58
N ALA A 80 -11.94 12.82 -2.85
CA ALA A 80 -12.45 13.97 -3.62
C ALA A 80 -11.59 15.25 -3.49
N GLU A 81 -10.29 15.10 -3.18
CA GLU A 81 -9.36 16.20 -3.10
C GLU A 81 -9.19 16.76 -4.51
N VAL A 82 -9.66 18.00 -4.72
CA VAL A 82 -9.46 18.72 -5.97
C VAL A 82 -7.95 18.91 -6.13
N PRO A 83 -7.33 18.24 -7.11
CA PRO A 83 -5.89 18.19 -7.19
C PRO A 83 -5.34 19.56 -7.61
N ASP A 84 -4.46 20.13 -6.79
CA ASP A 84 -3.67 21.31 -7.14
C ASP A 84 -2.64 20.96 -8.25
N ILE A 85 -1.99 21.97 -8.84
CA ILE A 85 -1.02 21.80 -9.94
C ILE A 85 0.07 20.78 -9.59
N ALA A 86 0.51 20.74 -8.33
CA ALA A 86 1.48 19.76 -7.85
C ALA A 86 0.96 18.31 -7.94
N THR A 87 -0.33 18.09 -7.64
CA THR A 87 -0.96 16.77 -7.72
C THR A 87 -1.18 16.34 -9.18
N TRP A 88 -1.45 17.29 -10.09
CA TRP A 88 -1.47 17.02 -11.53
C TRP A 88 -0.13 16.54 -12.06
N ILE A 89 0.98 17.20 -11.67
CA ILE A 89 2.33 16.81 -12.07
C ILE A 89 2.68 15.43 -11.49
N GLY A 90 2.40 15.20 -10.20
CA GLY A 90 2.61 13.91 -9.54
C GLY A 90 1.80 12.78 -10.20
N SER A 91 0.54 13.03 -10.51
CA SER A 91 -0.36 12.08 -11.19
C SER A 91 0.13 11.75 -12.60
N ALA A 92 0.54 12.76 -13.39
CA ALA A 92 1.09 12.56 -14.73
C ALA A 92 2.38 11.71 -14.70
N MET A 93 3.24 11.93 -13.69
CA MET A 93 4.46 11.14 -13.49
C MET A 93 4.14 9.68 -13.13
N ILE A 94 3.19 9.44 -12.22
CA ILE A 94 2.75 8.09 -11.84
C ILE A 94 2.08 7.39 -13.04
N ALA A 95 1.21 8.08 -13.77
CA ALA A 95 0.55 7.55 -14.96
C ALA A 95 1.57 7.19 -16.06
N GLY A 96 2.53 8.08 -16.33
CA GLY A 96 3.63 7.84 -17.28
C GLY A 96 4.50 6.63 -16.90
N ALA A 97 4.85 6.51 -15.61
CA ALA A 97 5.61 5.36 -15.11
C ALA A 97 4.81 4.05 -15.24
N SER A 98 3.50 4.10 -14.95
CA SER A 98 2.60 2.95 -15.06
C SER A 98 2.48 2.45 -16.51
N ILE A 99 2.33 3.39 -17.46
CA ILE A 99 2.28 3.08 -18.91
C ILE A 99 3.63 2.55 -19.41
N TYR A 100 4.75 3.15 -18.97
CA TYR A 100 6.09 2.70 -19.36
C TYR A 100 6.39 1.28 -18.87
N ILE A 101 6.03 0.96 -17.63
CA ILE A 101 6.19 -0.39 -17.06
C ILE A 101 5.33 -1.39 -17.85
N ALA A 102 4.05 -1.08 -18.09
CA ALA A 102 3.17 -1.94 -18.88
C ALA A 102 3.71 -2.17 -20.31
N TYR A 103 4.23 -1.13 -20.95
CA TYR A 103 4.86 -1.25 -22.28
C TYR A 103 6.13 -2.10 -22.24
N ARG A 104 6.99 -1.91 -21.24
CA ARG A 104 8.21 -2.70 -21.05
C ARG A 104 7.89 -4.18 -20.81
N GLU A 105 6.90 -4.48 -19.98
CA GLU A 105 6.47 -5.86 -19.71
C GLU A 105 5.94 -6.56 -20.95
N ARG A 106 5.13 -5.87 -21.78
CA ARG A 106 4.69 -6.40 -23.08
C ARG A 106 5.87 -6.73 -23.99
N LYS A 107 6.90 -5.89 -23.99
CA LYS A 107 8.10 -6.08 -24.82
C LYS A 107 8.99 -7.23 -24.32
N VAL A 108 9.06 -7.44 -23.00
CA VAL A 108 9.79 -8.57 -22.39
C VAL A 108 9.02 -9.89 -22.59
N ALA A 109 7.69 -9.88 -22.49
CA ALA A 109 6.86 -11.06 -22.74
C ALA A 109 6.94 -11.51 -24.22
N ALA A 110 7.05 -10.58 -25.16
CA ALA A 110 7.18 -10.87 -26.59
C ALA A 110 8.51 -11.53 -27.01
N HIS A 111 9.55 -11.47 -26.16
CA HIS A 111 10.86 -12.10 -26.43
C HIS A 111 10.98 -13.53 -25.88
N ARG A 112 9.93 -14.06 -25.24
CA ARG A 112 9.90 -15.41 -24.63
C ARG A 112 9.14 -16.46 -25.46
N THR A 113 8.57 -16.08 -26.60
CA THR A 113 7.99 -16.96 -27.63
C THR A 113 8.93 -17.07 -28.81
#